data_AF-A0A929EUS5-F1
#
_entry.id   AF-A0A929EUS5-F1
#
_cell.length_a   1.000
_cell.length_b   1.000
_cell.length_c   1.000
_cell.angle_alpha   90.00
_cell.angle_beta   90.00
_cell.angle_gamma   90.00
#
_symmetry.space_group_name_H-M   'P 1'
#
loop_
_entity.id
_entity.type
_entity.pdbx_description
1 polymer ?
#
loop_
_entity_poly.entity_id
_entity_poly.type
_entity_poly.pdbx_seq_one_letter_code
_entity_poly.pdbx_strand_id
1 'polypeptide(L)'
;MAQCLHCQKKGLFLSIDKNGLCKSCLPIVMFTIKQILRVLEESINFAENGKTYKTRLSRCNDVLEKAQELRNFEDLGIPTIEPKPSELILEYTNYRDKLILEKAGGASSKATQK
;
A
#
# COMPACT_ATOMS: atom_id res chain seq x y z
N MET A 1 -17.67 26.11 -1.04
CA MET A 1 -16.47 26.60 -0.31
C MET A 1 -15.40 25.56 -0.39
N ALA A 2 -14.14 25.95 -0.55
CA ALA A 2 -13.04 25.01 -0.46
C ALA A 2 -13.01 24.36 0.93
N GLN A 3 -12.71 23.06 0.97
CA GLN A 3 -12.58 22.26 2.19
C GLN A 3 -11.33 21.39 2.05
N CYS A 4 -10.48 21.39 3.07
CA CYS A 4 -9.30 20.52 3.08
C CYS A 4 -9.74 19.07 3.35
N LEU A 5 -9.33 18.13 2.51
CA LEU A 5 -9.67 16.70 2.66
C LEU A 5 -9.03 16.06 3.90
N HIS A 6 -7.87 16.57 4.34
CA HIS A 6 -7.17 16.01 5.49
C HIS A 6 -7.64 16.57 6.84
N CYS A 7 -7.63 17.90 7.01
CA CYS A 7 -7.99 18.53 8.30
C CYS A 7 -9.44 19.02 8.38
N GLN A 8 -10.23 18.86 7.32
CA GLN A 8 -11.66 19.19 7.26
C GLN A 8 -12.00 20.68 7.49
N LYS A 9 -10.99 21.56 7.57
CA LYS A 9 -11.18 23.01 7.67
C LYS A 9 -11.90 23.54 6.43
N LYS A 10 -12.80 24.50 6.65
CA LYS A 10 -13.61 25.21 5.65
C LYS A 10 -13.49 26.71 5.85
N GLY A 11 -13.63 27.49 4.78
CA GLY A 11 -13.70 28.94 4.89
C GLY A 11 -13.73 29.64 3.54
N LEU A 12 -14.25 30.87 3.52
CA LEU A 12 -14.33 31.70 2.31
C LEU A 12 -12.94 32.04 1.73
N PHE A 13 -11.93 32.15 2.59
CA PHE A 13 -10.53 32.46 2.21
C PHE A 13 -9.61 31.24 2.26
N LEU A 14 -10.16 30.03 2.46
CA LEU A 14 -9.36 28.82 2.43
C LEU A 14 -9.03 28.46 0.98
N SER A 15 -7.74 28.31 0.69
CA SER A 15 -7.26 27.81 -0.60
C SER A 15 -6.80 26.37 -0.45
N ILE A 16 -7.24 25.51 -1.38
CA ILE A 16 -6.83 24.11 -1.49
C ILE A 16 -6.04 23.90 -2.78
N ASP A 17 -5.12 22.95 -2.77
CA ASP A 17 -4.36 22.56 -3.96
C ASP A 17 -5.12 21.53 -4.82
N LYS A 18 -4.49 21.07 -5.90
CA LYS A 18 -5.03 20.04 -6.81
C LYS A 18 -5.34 18.70 -6.11
N ASN A 19 -4.65 18.40 -5.01
CA ASN A 19 -4.87 17.21 -4.19
C ASN A 19 -5.93 17.45 -3.09
N GLY A 20 -6.60 18.61 -3.07
CA GLY A 20 -7.62 18.94 -2.09
C GLY A 20 -7.09 19.29 -0.71
N LEU A 21 -5.80 19.66 -0.57
CA LEU A 21 -5.16 19.96 0.70
C LEU A 21 -4.94 21.47 0.87
N CYS A 22 -5.11 21.96 2.10
CA CYS A 22 -4.70 23.32 2.43
C CYS A 22 -3.18 23.43 2.56
N LYS A 23 -2.65 24.66 2.49
CA LYS A 23 -1.21 24.97 2.55
C LYS A 23 -0.47 24.34 3.74
N SER A 24 -1.14 24.15 4.88
CA SER A 24 -0.54 23.53 6.07
C SER A 24 -0.50 22.01 5.99
N CYS A 25 -1.52 21.37 5.40
CA CYS A 25 -1.61 19.92 5.31
C CYS A 25 -0.81 19.35 4.14
N LEU A 26 -0.71 20.11 3.05
CA LEU A 26 0.00 19.70 1.84
C LEU A 26 1.42 19.16 2.11
N PRO A 27 2.34 19.89 2.77
CA PRO A 27 3.70 19.37 2.98
C PRO A 27 3.74 18.13 3.87
N ILE A 28 2.86 18.03 4.87
CA ILE A 28 2.80 16.91 5.81
C ILE A 28 2.32 15.65 5.09
N VAL A 29 1.16 15.75 4.44
CA VAL A 29 0.53 14.62 3.75
C VAL A 29 1.41 14.13 2.60
N MET A 30 1.96 15.03 1.78
CA MET A 30 2.83 14.64 0.68
C MET A 30 4.13 14.01 1.15
N PHE A 31 4.70 14.49 2.26
CA PHE A 31 5.88 13.87 2.86
C PHE A 31 5.57 12.45 3.35
N THR A 32 4.45 12.26 4.06
CA THR A 32 4.01 10.94 4.53
C THR A 32 3.79 9.97 3.37
N ILE A 33 3.04 10.38 2.34
CA ILE A 33 2.80 9.56 1.13
C ILE A 33 4.14 9.17 0.50
N LYS A 34 5.08 10.11 0.35
CA LYS A 34 6.39 9.84 -0.24
C LYS A 34 7.22 8.83 0.57
N GLN A 35 7.18 8.88 1.90
CA GLN A 35 7.89 7.91 2.73
C GLN A 35 7.28 6.51 2.60
N ILE A 36 5.95 6.41 2.64
CA ILE A 36 5.25 5.14 2.48
C ILE A 36 5.56 4.55 1.10
N LEU A 37 5.55 5.37 0.05
CA LEU A 37 5.86 4.97 -1.30
C LEU A 37 7.24 4.33 -1.47
N ARG A 38 8.25 4.95 -0.86
CA ARG A 38 9.62 4.42 -0.92
C ARG A 38 9.70 3.01 -0.33
N VAL A 39 9.06 2.77 0.80
CA VAL A 39 9.05 1.45 1.45
C VAL A 39 8.22 0.46 0.64
N LEU A 40 7.10 0.92 0.06
CA LEU A 40 6.21 0.12 -0.77
C LEU A 40 6.94 -0.40 -2.01
N GLU A 41 7.60 0.48 -2.78
CA GLU A 41 8.35 0.11 -3.99
C GLU A 41 9.44 -0.93 -3.70
N GLU A 42 10.21 -0.72 -2.63
CA GLU A 42 11.24 -1.67 -2.21
C GLU A 42 10.63 -3.02 -1.83
N SER A 43 9.51 -3.01 -1.11
CA SER A 43 8.82 -4.21 -0.66
C SER A 43 8.22 -5.00 -1.82
N ILE A 44 7.62 -4.32 -2.80
CA ILE A 44 7.12 -4.89 -4.07
C ILE A 44 8.26 -5.64 -4.78
N ASN A 45 9.39 -4.96 -4.99
CA ASN A 45 10.53 -5.56 -5.66
C ASN A 45 11.03 -6.84 -4.96
N PHE A 46 11.10 -6.85 -3.63
CA PHE A 46 11.50 -8.06 -2.90
C PHE A 46 10.42 -9.13 -2.79
N ALA A 47 9.13 -8.76 -2.84
CA ALA A 47 8.03 -9.72 -2.87
C ALA A 47 8.02 -10.50 -4.20
N GLU A 48 8.33 -9.83 -5.30
CA GLU A 48 8.37 -10.41 -6.65
C GLU A 48 9.69 -11.14 -6.91
N ASN A 49 10.82 -10.49 -6.63
CA ASN A 49 12.16 -10.97 -7.02
C ASN A 49 12.96 -11.61 -5.87
N GLY A 50 12.38 -11.72 -4.67
CA GLY A 50 13.06 -12.26 -3.49
C GLY A 50 13.48 -13.73 -3.64
N LYS A 51 14.69 -14.07 -3.16
CA LYS A 51 15.25 -15.43 -3.36
C LYS A 51 14.58 -16.51 -2.53
N THR A 52 14.01 -16.16 -1.38
CA THR A 52 13.43 -17.14 -0.45
C THR A 52 11.94 -16.91 -0.25
N TYR A 53 11.20 -18.01 -0.09
CA TYR A 53 9.78 -17.99 0.26
C TYR A 53 9.51 -17.10 1.48
N LYS A 54 10.30 -17.24 2.55
CA LYS A 54 10.13 -16.46 3.78
C LYS A 54 10.28 -14.96 3.53
N THR A 55 11.28 -14.56 2.74
CA THR A 55 11.48 -13.16 2.36
C THR A 55 10.31 -12.65 1.53
N ARG A 56 9.92 -13.37 0.47
CA ARG A 56 8.80 -12.96 -0.40
C ARG A 56 7.50 -12.79 0.39
N LEU A 57 7.18 -13.75 1.27
CA LEU A 57 6.00 -13.70 2.12
C LEU A 57 6.02 -12.52 3.09
N SER A 58 7.15 -12.29 3.77
CA SER A 58 7.32 -11.14 4.67
C SER A 58 7.08 -9.83 3.93
N ARG A 59 7.62 -9.71 2.71
CA ARG A 59 7.51 -8.51 1.90
C ARG A 59 6.10 -8.30 1.36
N CYS A 60 5.36 -9.37 1.06
CA CYS A 60 3.93 -9.25 0.76
C CYS A 60 3.16 -8.64 1.94
N ASN A 61 3.47 -9.02 3.17
CA ASN A 61 2.84 -8.42 4.35
C ASN A 61 3.23 -6.94 4.50
N ASP A 62 4.50 -6.60 4.28
CA ASP A 62 4.96 -5.20 4.28
C ASP A 62 4.22 -4.37 3.22
N VAL A 63 4.04 -4.90 2.00
CA VAL A 63 3.27 -4.25 0.92
C VAL A 63 1.83 -4.02 1.36
N LEU A 64 1.17 -5.04 1.94
CA LEU A 64 -0.20 -4.91 2.41
C LEU A 64 -0.35 -3.87 3.52
N GLU A 65 0.58 -3.82 4.48
CA GLU A 65 0.58 -2.81 5.55
C GLU A 65 0.70 -1.40 4.96
N LYS A 66 1.67 -1.16 4.07
CA LYS A 66 1.87 0.16 3.46
C LYS A 66 0.75 0.56 2.52
N ALA A 67 0.18 -0.39 1.77
CA ALA A 67 -0.99 -0.13 0.95
C ALA A 67 -2.23 0.21 1.79
N GLN A 68 -2.41 -0.42 2.97
CA GLN A 68 -3.46 -0.04 3.93
C GLN A 68 -3.26 1.37 4.47
N GLU A 69 -2.02 1.78 4.78
CA GLU A 69 -1.75 3.17 5.16
C GLU A 69 -2.12 4.17 4.04
N LEU A 70 -1.80 3.85 2.79
CA LEU A 70 -2.17 4.69 1.64
C LEU A 70 -3.68 4.72 1.39
N ARG A 71 -4.40 3.64 1.71
CA ARG A 71 -5.86 3.57 1.59
C ARG A 71 -6.56 4.63 2.45
N ASN A 72 -6.02 4.98 3.61
CA ASN A 72 -6.59 6.05 4.43
C ASN A 72 -6.68 7.39 3.67
N PHE A 73 -5.74 7.65 2.76
CA PHE A 73 -5.78 8.85 1.92
C PHE A 73 -6.76 8.68 0.74
N GLU A 74 -6.82 7.49 0.16
CA GLU A 74 -7.82 7.15 -0.87
C GLU A 74 -9.25 7.36 -0.37
N ASP A 75 -9.55 6.88 0.85
CA ASP A 75 -10.87 7.01 1.49
C ASP A 75 -11.23 8.50 1.76
N LEU A 76 -10.22 9.36 1.92
CA LEU A 76 -10.37 10.82 2.02
C LEU A 76 -10.46 11.51 0.65
N GLY A 77 -10.34 10.78 -0.46
CA GLY A 77 -10.31 11.32 -1.82
C GLY A 77 -8.99 11.97 -2.20
N ILE A 78 -7.91 11.71 -1.46
CA ILE A 78 -6.57 12.24 -1.74
C ILE A 78 -5.85 11.23 -2.65
N PRO A 79 -5.42 11.63 -3.86
CA PRO A 79 -4.71 10.75 -4.76
C PRO A 79 -3.32 10.40 -4.21
N THR A 80 -2.94 9.11 -4.28
CA THR A 80 -1.65 8.60 -3.79
C THR A 80 -0.85 7.91 -4.88
N ILE A 81 -1.33 6.76 -5.37
CA ILE A 81 -0.65 5.90 -6.34
C ILE A 81 -1.57 5.34 -7.40
N GLU A 82 -0.93 4.88 -8.48
CA GLU A 82 -1.52 4.01 -9.50
C GLU A 82 -0.72 2.70 -9.56
N PRO A 83 -1.36 1.51 -9.51
CA PRO A 83 -2.79 1.27 -9.28
C PRO A 83 -3.25 1.77 -7.89
N LYS A 84 -4.57 1.92 -7.69
CA LYS A 84 -5.09 2.48 -6.42
C LYS A 84 -4.68 1.60 -5.23
N PRO A 85 -4.53 2.17 -4.01
CA PRO A 85 -4.20 1.37 -2.82
C PRO A 85 -5.16 0.20 -2.60
N SER A 86 -6.47 0.40 -2.79
CA SER A 86 -7.49 -0.65 -2.74
C SER A 86 -7.25 -1.80 -3.73
N GLU A 87 -6.86 -1.48 -4.96
CA GLU A 87 -6.52 -2.46 -6.01
C GLU A 87 -5.23 -3.21 -5.68
N LEU A 88 -4.22 -2.48 -5.21
CA LEU A 88 -2.93 -3.06 -4.80
C LEU A 88 -3.08 -4.03 -3.62
N ILE A 89 -3.94 -3.70 -2.64
CA ILE A 89 -4.26 -4.61 -1.53
C ILE A 89 -4.87 -5.91 -2.05
N LEU A 90 -5.80 -5.84 -2.99
CA LEU A 90 -6.44 -7.02 -3.58
C LEU A 90 -5.41 -7.89 -4.32
N GLU A 91 -4.59 -7.26 -5.16
CA GLU A 91 -3.54 -7.92 -5.91
C GLU A 91 -2.57 -8.67 -4.99
N TYR A 92 -2.03 -7.98 -3.98
CA TYR A 92 -1.05 -8.57 -3.08
C TYR A 92 -1.64 -9.57 -2.09
N THR A 93 -2.92 -9.45 -1.75
CA THR A 93 -3.62 -10.50 -0.98
C THR A 93 -3.68 -11.79 -1.80
N ASN A 94 -4.12 -11.70 -3.06
CA ASN A 94 -4.18 -12.85 -3.95
C ASN A 94 -2.80 -13.45 -4.22
N TYR A 95 -1.79 -12.61 -4.43
CA TYR A 95 -0.42 -13.05 -4.65
C TYR A 95 0.16 -13.77 -3.42
N ARG A 96 -0.04 -13.21 -2.22
CA ARG A 96 0.36 -13.83 -0.96
C ARG A 96 -0.30 -15.18 -0.76
N ASP A 97 -1.59 -15.29 -1.02
CA ASP A 97 -2.36 -16.51 -0.82
C ASP A 97 -1.90 -17.61 -1.80
N LYS A 98 -1.61 -17.27 -3.06
CA LYS A 98 -0.97 -18.18 -4.03
C LYS A 98 0.39 -18.68 -3.53
N LEU A 99 1.24 -17.77 -3.03
CA LEU A 99 2.55 -18.13 -2.49
C LEU A 99 2.42 -19.16 -1.35
N ILE A 100 1.46 -18.96 -0.44
CA ILE A 100 1.17 -19.87 0.68
C ILE A 100 0.72 -21.24 0.16
N LEU A 101 -0.22 -21.27 -0.81
CA LEU A 101 -0.73 -22.50 -1.39
C LEU A 101 0.36 -23.30 -2.13
N GLU A 102 1.24 -22.65 -2.89
CA GLU A 102 2.38 -23.31 -3.54
C GLU A 102 3.30 -23.99 -2.51
N LYS A 103 3.54 -23.32 -1.38
CA LYS A 103 4.38 -23.88 -0.32
C LYS A 103 3.71 -25.07 0.38
N ALA A 104 2.39 -25.01 0.59
CA ALA A 104 1.61 -26.07 1.21
C ALA A 104 1.45 -27.28 0.27
N GLY A 105 1.15 -27.07 -1.02
CA GLY A 105 1.02 -28.14 -2.02
C GLY A 105 2.33 -28.89 -2.29
N GLY A 106 3.48 -28.22 -2.17
CA GLY A 106 4.79 -28.87 -2.25
C GLY A 106 5.16 -29.73 -1.04
N ALA A 107 4.42 -29.65 0.08
CA ALA A 107 4.67 -30.47 1.28
C ALA A 107 4.07 -31.88 1.16
N SER A 108 3.01 -32.06 0.37
CA SER A 108 2.33 -33.36 0.22
C SER A 108 3.12 -34.39 -0.59
N SER A 109 4.07 -33.98 -1.45
CA SER A 109 4.85 -34.91 -2.29
C SER A 109 6.08 -35.52 -1.61
N LYS A 110 6.37 -35.15 -0.35
CA LYS A 110 7.57 -35.64 0.38
C LYS A 110 7.30 -36.75 1.41
N ALA A 111 6.07 -37.24 1.51
CA ALA A 111 5.68 -38.23 2.53
C ALA A 111 5.64 -39.71 2.05
N THR A 112 5.91 -40.00 0.77
CA THR A 112 5.70 -41.35 0.19
C THR A 112 7.00 -42.08 -0.19
N GLN A 113 8.16 -41.71 0.38
CA GLN A 113 9.36 -42.53 0.28
C GLN A 113 9.90 -42.83 1.68
N LYS A 114 9.42 -43.92 2.26
CA LYS A 114 10.09 -44.63 3.34
C LYS A 114 9.92 -46.13 3.16
#